data_AF-A0AAD5A2A1-F1
#
_entry.id   AF-A0AAD5A2A1-F1
#
_cell.length_a   1.000
_cell.length_b   1.000
_cell.length_c   1.000
_cell.angle_alpha   90.00
_cell.angle_beta   90.00
_cell.angle_gamma   90.00
#
_symmetry.space_group_name_H-M   'P 1'
#
loop_
_entity.id
_entity.type
_entity.pdbx_description
1 polymer ?
#
loop_
_entity_poly.entity_id
_entity_poly.type
_entity_poly.pdbx_seq_one_letter_code
_entity_poly.pdbx_strand_id
1 'polypeptide(L)'
;MGNCTCECRGEQGRLQGEYMGDCKGRGKIREKTKGVRVVSNAGGVNPLACAAAIQNIVQEAGLSLKVAVVTGDDLMPQKDSLNLLKMAETQEKKPLPKMVHSMNAYLGAVPIKRCLDLGADIVVTGRCVDSALVLGPLMHSFGWEQ
;
A
#
# COMPACT_ATOMS: atom_id res chain seq x y z
N MET A 1 -10.90 -8.20 36.30
CA MET A 1 -11.77 -8.75 35.24
C MET A 1 -12.78 -7.69 34.83
N GLY A 2 -12.77 -7.24 33.57
CA GLY A 2 -13.80 -6.36 33.03
C GLY A 2 -14.25 -6.94 31.69
N ASN A 3 -15.51 -7.40 31.62
CA ASN A 3 -16.11 -7.96 30.42
C ASN A 3 -16.66 -6.84 29.53
N CYS A 4 -16.26 -6.83 28.26
CA CYS A 4 -16.94 -6.07 27.21
C CYS A 4 -17.99 -6.96 26.54
N THR A 5 -19.26 -6.57 26.63
CA THR A 5 -20.36 -7.17 25.87
C THR A 5 -20.58 -6.38 24.58
N CYS A 6 -20.76 -7.12 23.47
CA CYS A 6 -21.09 -6.62 22.14
C CYS A 6 -22.59 -6.83 21.91
N GLU A 7 -23.30 -5.80 21.44
CA GLU A 7 -24.66 -5.91 20.92
C GLU A 7 -24.69 -5.61 19.41
N CYS A 8 -25.27 -6.54 18.64
CA CYS A 8 -25.57 -6.43 17.21
C CYS A 8 -27.09 -6.56 17.00
N ARG A 9 -27.72 -5.58 16.32
CA ARG A 9 -29.02 -5.67 15.61
C ARG A 9 -28.95 -4.69 14.41
N GLY A 10 -29.02 -5.11 13.13
CA GLY A 10 -30.20 -5.46 12.32
C GLY A 10 -30.86 -4.17 11.74
N GLU A 11 -31.20 -3.93 10.47
CA GLU A 11 -31.43 -4.74 9.26
C GLU A 11 -31.59 -3.83 7.99
N GLN A 12 -31.26 -4.40 6.82
CA GLN A 12 -31.89 -4.27 5.48
C GLN A 12 -31.94 -2.92 4.70
N GLY A 13 -31.14 -2.88 3.63
CA GLY A 13 -31.34 -2.03 2.44
C GLY A 13 -30.48 -2.53 1.28
N ARG A 14 -31.07 -3.30 0.36
CA ARG A 14 -30.41 -3.99 -0.76
C ARG A 14 -30.22 -3.01 -1.94
N LEU A 15 -28.97 -2.63 -2.24
CA LEU A 15 -28.51 -2.28 -3.58
C LEU A 15 -27.24 -3.07 -3.87
N GLN A 16 -27.31 -3.86 -4.94
CA GLN A 16 -26.31 -4.84 -5.36
C GLN A 16 -25.02 -4.17 -5.84
N GLY A 17 -23.91 -4.75 -5.40
CA GLY A 17 -22.55 -4.37 -5.72
C GLY A 17 -21.60 -5.25 -4.91
N GLU A 18 -21.67 -6.56 -5.15
CA GLU A 18 -20.85 -7.58 -4.49
C GLU A 18 -19.36 -7.39 -4.85
N TYR A 19 -18.64 -6.58 -4.08
CA TYR A 19 -17.17 -6.50 -4.12
C TYR A 19 -16.52 -6.53 -2.73
N MET A 20 -17.20 -7.17 -1.78
CA MET A 20 -16.62 -7.55 -0.47
C MET A 20 -17.02 -9.00 -0.12
N GLY A 21 -16.93 -9.87 -1.12
CA GLY A 21 -17.07 -11.31 -0.94
C GLY A 21 -15.90 -11.88 -0.13
N ASP A 22 -16.12 -11.96 1.18
CA ASP A 22 -15.63 -13.01 2.06
C ASP A 22 -14.18 -13.52 1.83
N CYS A 23 -13.19 -12.72 2.21
CA CYS A 23 -11.82 -13.21 2.42
C CYS A 23 -11.63 -13.88 3.79
N LYS A 24 -12.68 -14.21 4.55
CA LYS A 24 -12.53 -14.87 5.87
C LYS A 24 -12.17 -16.36 5.77
N GLY A 25 -12.16 -16.93 4.58
CA GLY A 25 -11.74 -18.31 4.33
C GLY A 25 -10.58 -18.41 3.35
N ARG A 26 -9.33 -18.37 3.84
CA ARG A 26 -8.18 -19.19 3.41
C ARG A 26 -6.85 -18.57 3.89
N GLY A 27 -6.18 -19.28 4.80
CA GLY A 27 -4.81 -19.01 5.23
C GLY A 27 -4.69 -18.23 6.54
N LYS A 28 -4.92 -18.88 7.69
CA LYS A 28 -4.34 -18.38 8.95
C LYS A 28 -2.82 -18.29 8.73
N ILE A 29 -2.21 -17.13 8.95
CA ILE A 29 -0.75 -17.01 8.97
C ILE A 29 -0.30 -17.75 10.22
N ARG A 30 0.18 -18.99 10.04
CA ARG A 30 0.36 -19.94 11.14
C ARG A 30 1.72 -19.83 11.84
N GLU A 31 2.69 -19.15 11.22
CA GLU A 31 4.05 -19.00 11.75
C GLU A 31 4.81 -17.96 10.91
N LYS A 32 5.90 -17.37 11.44
CA LYS A 32 6.87 -16.62 10.63
C LYS A 32 7.59 -17.59 9.69
N THR A 33 7.06 -17.76 8.48
CA THR A 33 7.63 -18.65 7.46
C THR A 33 9.07 -18.26 7.15
N LYS A 34 10.00 -19.21 7.35
CA LYS A 34 11.44 -19.23 7.00
C LYS A 34 11.96 -18.08 6.10
N GLY A 35 12.07 -16.86 6.64
CA GLY A 35 12.66 -15.71 5.93
C GLY A 35 11.89 -15.19 4.71
N VAL A 36 10.61 -15.55 4.53
CA VAL A 36 9.81 -15.02 3.41
C VAL A 36 9.45 -13.56 3.68
N ARG A 37 9.71 -12.70 2.70
CA ARG A 37 9.34 -11.28 2.73
C ARG A 37 8.32 -10.98 1.64
N VAL A 38 7.41 -10.06 1.91
CA VAL A 38 6.35 -9.66 0.98
C VAL A 38 6.55 -8.20 0.59
N VAL A 39 6.49 -7.91 -0.70
CA VAL A 39 6.47 -6.53 -1.24
C VAL A 39 5.23 -6.37 -2.09
N SER A 40 4.47 -5.29 -1.88
CA SER A 40 3.20 -5.08 -2.58
C SER A 40 2.90 -3.61 -2.87
N ASN A 41 2.45 -3.35 -4.11
CA ASN A 41 1.92 -2.07 -4.59
C ASN A 41 0.41 -1.93 -4.26
N ALA A 42 0.02 -2.28 -3.03
CA ALA A 42 -1.38 -2.38 -2.61
C ALA A 42 -1.85 -1.24 -1.71
N GLY A 43 -0.98 -0.27 -1.39
CA GLY A 43 -1.34 0.87 -0.55
C GLY A 43 -2.29 1.86 -1.23
N GLY A 44 -2.33 1.87 -2.58
CA GLY A 44 -3.26 2.70 -3.35
C GLY A 44 -3.09 4.18 -3.01
N VAL A 45 -4.21 4.83 -2.65
CA VAL A 45 -4.23 6.25 -2.25
C VAL A 45 -3.99 6.47 -0.75
N ASN A 46 -3.95 5.41 0.06
CA ASN A 46 -3.72 5.51 1.51
C ASN A 46 -2.86 4.34 2.02
N PRO A 47 -1.55 4.34 1.72
CA PRO A 47 -0.65 3.27 2.09
C PRO A 47 -0.48 3.12 3.62
N LEU A 48 -0.66 4.21 4.38
CA LEU A 48 -0.60 4.19 5.85
C LEU A 48 -1.78 3.43 6.47
N ALA A 49 -3.01 3.66 5.99
CA ALA A 49 -4.17 2.92 6.45
C ALA A 49 -4.07 1.42 6.08
N CYS A 50 -3.54 1.10 4.89
CA CYS A 50 -3.27 -0.27 4.49
C CYS A 50 -2.28 -0.95 5.46
N ALA A 51 -1.18 -0.27 5.79
CA ALA A 51 -0.20 -0.78 6.75
C ALA A 51 -0.77 -0.95 8.16
N ALA A 52 -1.62 -0.04 8.62
CA ALA A 52 -2.32 -0.18 9.90
C ALA A 52 -3.24 -1.41 9.92
N ALA A 53 -3.99 -1.67 8.84
CA ALA A 53 -4.80 -2.86 8.71
C ALA A 53 -3.96 -4.15 8.71
N ILE A 54 -2.82 -4.16 8.01
CA ILE A 54 -1.88 -5.29 8.04
C ILE A 54 -1.33 -5.50 9.44
N GLN A 55 -0.95 -4.44 10.15
CA GLN A 55 -0.45 -4.52 11.53
C GLN A 55 -1.50 -5.13 12.48
N ASN A 56 -2.77 -4.77 12.34
CA ASN A 56 -3.85 -5.37 13.13
C ASN A 56 -3.95 -6.88 12.86
N ILE A 57 -3.90 -7.31 11.58
CA ILE A 57 -3.94 -8.73 11.21
C ILE A 57 -2.71 -9.48 11.77
N VAL A 58 -1.53 -8.87 11.72
CA VAL A 58 -0.28 -9.45 12.28
C VAL A 58 -0.40 -9.65 13.79
N GLN A 59 -0.98 -8.67 14.51
CA GLN A 59 -1.21 -8.75 15.95
C GLN A 59 -2.26 -9.79 16.31
N GLU A 60 -3.39 -9.84 15.59
CA GLU A 60 -4.44 -10.85 15.76
C GLU A 60 -3.92 -12.27 15.52
N ALA A 61 -2.95 -12.42 14.61
CA ALA A 61 -2.27 -13.69 14.35
C ALA A 61 -1.18 -14.04 15.39
N GLY A 62 -0.86 -13.14 16.33
CA GLY A 62 0.18 -13.36 17.34
C GLY A 62 1.60 -13.37 16.76
N LEU A 63 1.83 -12.70 15.63
CA LEU A 63 3.11 -12.69 14.93
C LEU A 63 3.90 -11.41 15.23
N SER A 64 5.22 -11.51 15.08
CA SER A 64 6.12 -10.36 15.16
C SER A 64 6.74 -10.10 13.78
N LEU A 65 6.01 -9.35 12.94
CA LEU A 65 6.44 -8.96 11.59
C LEU A 65 6.63 -7.43 11.50
N LYS A 66 7.73 -7.02 10.88
CA LYS A 66 8.02 -5.61 10.59
C LYS A 66 7.34 -5.18 9.29
N VAL A 67 6.34 -4.31 9.38
CA VAL A 67 5.68 -3.70 8.22
C VAL A 67 6.30 -2.33 7.97
N ALA A 68 6.82 -2.12 6.76
CA ALA A 68 7.34 -0.84 6.30
C ALA A 68 6.47 -0.27 5.18
N VAL A 69 6.45 1.07 5.07
CA VAL A 69 5.64 1.78 4.09
C VAL A 69 6.50 2.71 3.26
N VAL A 70 6.38 2.62 1.94
CA VAL A 70 6.95 3.61 1.01
C VAL A 70 5.90 4.69 0.77
N THR A 71 6.26 5.93 1.08
CA THR A 71 5.44 7.14 0.93
C THR A 71 6.17 8.16 0.04
N GLY A 72 5.53 9.30 -0.23
CA GLY A 72 6.05 10.36 -1.10
C GLY A 72 5.55 10.28 -2.54
N ASP A 73 4.65 9.33 -2.82
CA ASP A 73 3.94 9.25 -4.10
C ASP A 73 2.76 10.22 -4.17
N ASP A 74 2.12 10.57 -3.05
CA ASP A 74 0.99 11.50 -3.03
C ASP A 74 1.42 12.95 -3.28
N LEU A 75 0.96 13.51 -4.41
CA LEU A 75 1.21 14.88 -4.82
C LEU A 75 -0.04 15.76 -4.67
N MET A 76 -1.16 15.25 -4.15
CA MET A 76 -2.36 16.06 -3.89
C MET A 76 -2.08 17.35 -3.11
N PRO A 77 -1.18 17.39 -2.10
CA PRO A 77 -0.81 18.63 -1.42
C PRO A 77 -0.19 19.70 -2.35
N GLN A 78 0.36 19.30 -3.50
CA GLN A 78 1.02 20.18 -4.48
C GLN A 78 0.11 20.53 -5.67
N LYS A 79 -1.14 20.07 -5.69
CA LYS A 79 -2.09 20.27 -6.80
C LYS A 79 -2.16 21.72 -7.28
N ASP A 80 -2.28 22.67 -6.36
CA ASP A 80 -2.45 24.08 -6.73
C ASP A 80 -1.17 24.70 -7.31
N SER A 81 0.00 24.18 -6.92
CA SER A 81 1.30 24.57 -7.47
C SER A 81 1.59 23.96 -8.84
N LEU A 82 0.88 22.87 -9.20
CA LEU A 82 1.03 22.11 -10.45
C LEU A 82 -0.17 22.30 -11.39
N ASN A 83 -0.72 23.52 -11.40
CA ASN A 83 -1.96 23.83 -12.12
C ASN A 83 -1.85 23.81 -13.66
N LEU A 84 -0.64 23.96 -14.22
CA LEU A 84 -0.34 23.86 -15.66
C LEU A 84 0.60 22.68 -15.92
N LEU A 85 0.03 21.57 -16.39
CA LEU A 85 0.80 20.37 -16.69
C LEU A 85 1.19 20.33 -18.17
N LYS A 86 2.45 19.99 -18.43
CA LYS A 86 2.93 19.68 -19.77
C LYS A 86 2.51 18.25 -20.12
N MET A 87 1.66 18.10 -21.11
CA MET A 87 1.16 16.79 -21.54
C MET A 87 2.29 16.03 -22.24
N ALA A 88 2.52 14.77 -21.83
CA ALA A 88 3.60 13.96 -22.40
C ALA A 88 3.43 13.75 -23.92
N GLU A 89 2.18 13.57 -24.38
CA GLU A 89 1.85 13.27 -25.78
C GLU A 89 1.95 14.51 -26.68
N THR A 90 1.34 15.63 -26.29
CA THR A 90 1.22 16.82 -27.15
C THR A 90 2.26 17.89 -26.84
N GLN A 91 2.98 17.77 -25.73
CA GLN A 91 3.90 18.79 -25.19
C GLN A 91 3.22 20.13 -24.85
N GLU A 92 1.90 20.23 -25.02
CA GLU A 92 1.10 21.41 -24.68
C GLU A 92 0.94 21.53 -23.16
N LYS A 93 0.78 22.76 -22.69
CA LYS A 93 0.41 23.02 -21.29
C LYS A 93 -1.10 23.09 -21.18
N LYS A 94 -1.69 22.19 -20.39
CA LYS A 94 -3.14 22.18 -20.11
C LYS A 94 -3.38 22.32 -18.62
N PRO A 95 -4.47 23.01 -18.23
CA PRO A 95 -4.86 23.07 -16.84
C PRO A 95 -5.26 21.68 -16.33
N LEU A 96 -5.12 21.47 -15.03
CA LEU A 96 -5.71 20.30 -14.38
C LEU A 96 -7.24 20.28 -14.57
N PRO A 97 -7.85 19.08 -14.65
CA PRO A 97 -9.31 18.96 -14.62
C PRO A 97 -9.91 19.61 -13.38
N LYS A 98 -11.15 20.11 -13.48
CA LYS A 98 -11.86 20.75 -12.36
C LYS A 98 -11.90 19.85 -11.12
N MET A 99 -12.07 18.56 -11.32
CA MET A 99 -12.12 17.56 -10.26
C MET A 99 -10.96 16.58 -10.42
N VAL A 100 -10.09 16.52 -9.42
CA VAL A 100 -8.94 15.61 -9.34
C VAL A 100 -9.15 14.76 -8.09
N HIS A 101 -9.30 13.45 -8.26
CA HIS A 101 -9.51 12.51 -7.15
C HIS A 101 -8.20 12.07 -6.51
N SER A 102 -7.14 11.94 -7.31
CA SER A 102 -5.81 11.60 -6.84
C SER A 102 -4.75 12.16 -7.81
N MET A 103 -3.56 12.40 -7.29
CA MET A 103 -2.40 12.80 -8.08
C MET A 103 -1.19 12.12 -7.47
N ASN A 104 -0.66 11.10 -8.14
CA ASN A 104 0.40 10.26 -7.58
C ASN A 104 1.60 10.15 -8.54
N ALA A 105 2.80 10.25 -8.00
CA ALA A 105 4.03 9.85 -8.68
C ALA A 105 4.23 8.34 -8.60
N TYR A 106 4.75 7.73 -9.66
CA TYR A 106 5.14 6.32 -9.63
C TYR A 106 6.60 6.21 -9.21
N LEU A 107 6.82 5.73 -8.00
CA LEU A 107 8.16 5.58 -7.43
C LEU A 107 8.89 4.36 -7.99
N GLY A 108 10.23 4.42 -7.97
CA GLY A 108 11.12 3.35 -8.41
C GLY A 108 11.44 2.31 -7.32
N ALA A 109 12.46 1.47 -7.59
CA ALA A 109 12.86 0.33 -6.76
C ALA A 109 13.61 0.69 -5.46
N VAL A 110 14.23 1.86 -5.40
CA VAL A 110 15.19 2.23 -4.35
C VAL A 110 14.55 2.37 -2.96
N PRO A 111 13.36 2.98 -2.81
CA PRO A 111 12.67 2.97 -1.52
C PRO A 111 12.32 1.55 -1.03
N ILE A 112 11.98 0.65 -1.96
CA ILE A 112 11.70 -0.76 -1.64
C ILE A 112 12.97 -1.46 -1.14
N LYS A 113 14.09 -1.32 -1.85
CA LYS A 113 15.41 -1.82 -1.41
C LYS A 113 15.70 -1.34 0.02
N ARG A 114 15.54 -0.04 0.27
CA ARG A 114 15.80 0.56 1.57
C ARG A 114 14.94 -0.03 2.70
N CYS A 115 13.66 -0.26 2.46
CA CYS A 115 12.80 -0.93 3.44
C CYS A 115 13.29 -2.35 3.78
N LEU A 116 13.71 -3.11 2.75
CA LEU A 116 14.24 -4.46 2.94
C LEU A 116 15.60 -4.46 3.65
N ASP A 117 16.49 -3.51 3.34
CA ASP A 117 17.78 -3.32 4.02
C ASP A 117 17.61 -3.03 5.52
N LEU A 118 16.54 -2.31 5.88
CA LEU A 118 16.17 -2.05 7.28
C LEU A 118 15.47 -3.25 7.97
N GLY A 119 15.34 -4.37 7.26
CA GLY A 119 14.82 -5.63 7.78
C GLY A 119 13.30 -5.70 7.82
N ALA A 120 12.59 -5.01 6.94
CA ALA A 120 11.15 -5.17 6.80
C ALA A 120 10.79 -6.61 6.37
N ASP A 121 9.78 -7.19 7.01
CA ASP A 121 9.19 -8.48 6.60
C ASP A 121 8.09 -8.25 5.54
N ILE A 122 7.39 -7.12 5.64
CA ILE A 122 6.34 -6.70 4.69
C ILE A 122 6.63 -5.26 4.28
N VAL A 123 6.65 -5.00 2.97
CA VAL A 123 6.76 -3.65 2.39
C VAL A 123 5.49 -3.35 1.62
N VAL A 124 4.82 -2.26 2.00
CA VAL A 124 3.66 -1.72 1.29
C VAL A 124 4.08 -0.41 0.64
N THR A 125 3.81 -0.25 -0.64
CA THR A 125 4.02 1.03 -1.33
C THR A 125 2.68 1.71 -1.60
N GLY A 126 2.68 3.04 -1.71
CA GLY A 126 1.59 3.80 -2.33
C GLY A 126 1.46 3.45 -3.81
N ARG A 127 1.97 4.30 -4.70
CA ARG A 127 2.17 3.99 -6.12
C ARG A 127 3.65 3.84 -6.48
N CYS A 128 4.00 2.68 -7.02
CA CYS A 128 5.28 2.43 -7.67
C CYS A 128 5.10 1.84 -9.07
N VAL A 129 6.16 1.90 -9.89
CA VAL A 129 6.20 1.14 -11.15
C VAL A 129 6.22 -0.36 -10.89
N ASP A 130 5.57 -1.16 -11.72
CA ASP A 130 5.43 -2.60 -11.49
C ASP A 130 6.79 -3.32 -11.50
N SER A 131 7.73 -2.85 -12.31
CA SER A 131 9.11 -3.36 -12.33
C SER A 131 9.84 -3.16 -11.00
N ALA A 132 9.47 -2.15 -10.21
CA ALA A 132 10.09 -1.89 -8.91
C ALA A 132 9.80 -3.00 -7.89
N LEU A 133 8.65 -3.68 -8.01
CA LEU A 133 8.28 -4.79 -7.12
C LEU A 133 9.22 -5.99 -7.29
N VAL A 134 9.84 -6.14 -8.45
CA VAL A 134 10.83 -7.19 -8.72
C VAL A 134 12.25 -6.64 -8.50
N LEU A 135 12.55 -5.46 -9.04
CA LEU A 135 13.88 -4.88 -8.99
C LEU A 135 14.31 -4.55 -7.56
N GLY A 136 13.43 -4.02 -6.70
CA GLY A 136 13.77 -3.68 -5.31
C GLY A 136 14.27 -4.88 -4.50
N PRO A 137 13.54 -6.01 -4.47
CA PRO A 137 14.01 -7.24 -3.86
C PRO A 137 15.31 -7.79 -4.45
N LEU A 138 15.49 -7.70 -5.77
CA LEU A 138 16.75 -8.13 -6.43
C LEU A 138 17.92 -7.24 -6.00
N MET A 139 17.75 -5.92 -5.99
CA MET A 139 18.76 -4.98 -5.52
C MET A 139 19.17 -5.26 -4.08
N HIS A 140 18.20 -5.53 -3.20
CA HIS A 140 18.48 -5.90 -1.81
C HIS A 140 19.24 -7.24 -1.72
N SER A 141 18.79 -8.26 -2.44
CA SER A 141 19.32 -9.62 -2.32
C SER A 141 20.72 -9.78 -2.91
N PHE A 142 21.01 -9.04 -3.99
CA PHE A 142 22.30 -9.08 -4.69
C PHE A 142 23.22 -7.90 -4.35
N GLY A 143 22.78 -6.97 -3.50
CA GLY A 143 23.56 -5.78 -3.14
C GLY A 143 23.81 -4.85 -4.32
N TRP A 144 22.86 -4.73 -5.25
CA TRP A 144 23.01 -3.80 -6.37
C TRP A 144 22.80 -2.36 -5.91
N GLU A 145 23.69 -1.48 -6.39
CA GLU A 145 23.64 -0.05 -6.15
C GLU A 145 23.04 0.70 -7.35
N GLN A 146 22.56 1.93 -7.09
CA GLN A 146 21.96 2.82 -8.08
C GLN A 146 23.00 3.80 -8.63
#